data_AF-A0A4C1VMR5-F1
#
_entry.id   AF-A0A4C1VMR5-F1
#
_cell.length_a   1.000
_cell.length_b   1.000
_cell.length_c   1.000
_cell.angle_alpha   90.00
_cell.angle_beta   90.00
_cell.angle_gamma   90.00
#
_symmetry.space_group_name_H-M   'P 1'
#
loop_
_entity.id
_entity.type
_entity.pdbx_description
1 polymer ?
#
loop_
_entity_poly.entity_id
_entity_poly.type
_entity_poly.pdbx_seq_one_letter_code
_entity_poly.pdbx_strand_id
1 'polypeptide(L)'
;MGFEHFSYAKKVIRAASLEEWQERYAEGSTGEITKCFFPRVEQAYRVLRKTEMTSLMAQTSTGHGGFAQYLHRFKLKDSPYCVCDPAKIQDVLHVLEECPMFLREREALETEIGVIVGRVGGNFQQ
;
A
#
# COMPACT_ATOMS: atom_id res chain seq x y z
N MET A 1 4.90 12.26 42.21
CA MET A 1 6.14 11.86 41.52
C MET A 1 6.09 10.47 40.88
N GLY A 2 5.44 9.44 41.46
CA GLY A 2 5.44 8.08 40.86
C GLY A 2 4.78 7.91 39.48
N PHE A 3 3.81 8.75 39.12
CA PHE A 3 3.11 8.66 37.81
C PHE A 3 3.96 9.14 36.63
N GLU A 4 4.91 10.04 36.85
CA GLU A 4 5.75 10.61 35.77
C GLU A 4 6.78 9.58 35.27
N HIS A 5 7.41 8.84 36.18
CA HIS A 5 8.33 7.76 35.84
C HIS A 5 7.64 6.60 35.09
N PHE A 6 6.41 6.26 35.48
CA PHE A 6 5.64 5.23 34.79
C PHE A 6 5.19 5.67 33.40
N SER A 7 4.74 6.92 33.25
CA SER A 7 4.41 7.47 31.93
C SER A 7 5.64 7.54 31.02
N TYR A 8 6.81 7.89 31.55
CA TYR A 8 8.05 7.92 30.80
C TYR A 8 8.46 6.52 30.33
N ALA A 9 8.47 5.53 31.23
CA ALA A 9 8.79 4.15 30.90
C ALA A 9 7.89 3.60 29.77
N LYS A 10 6.58 3.86 29.83
CA LYS A 10 5.64 3.48 28.76
C LYS A 10 5.96 4.10 27.40
N LYS A 11 6.35 5.39 27.39
CA LYS A 11 6.71 6.09 26.16
C LYS A 11 7.97 5.49 25.53
N VAL A 12 9.00 5.22 26.34
CA VAL A 12 10.26 4.60 25.89
C VAL A 12 10.01 3.21 25.32
N ILE A 13 9.27 2.35 26.04
CA ILE A 13 8.94 1.00 25.57
C ILE A 13 8.16 1.07 24.26
N ARG A 14 7.15 1.95 24.15
CA ARG A 14 6.37 2.10 22.92
C ARG A 14 7.23 2.54 21.75
N ALA A 15 8.16 3.47 21.96
CA ALA A 15 9.06 3.94 20.90
C ALA A 15 9.94 2.80 20.39
N ALA A 16 10.60 2.06 21.30
CA ALA A 16 11.44 0.92 20.94
C ALA A 16 10.66 -0.19 20.22
N SER A 17 9.44 -0.53 20.68
CA SER A 17 8.61 -1.53 20.01
C SER A 17 8.15 -1.10 18.61
N LEU A 18 7.92 0.20 18.38
CA LEU A 18 7.55 0.71 17.05
C LEU A 18 8.76 0.73 16.10
N GLU A 19 9.95 1.03 16.60
CA GLU A 19 11.19 0.99 15.83
C GLU A 19 11.50 -0.44 15.37
N GLU A 20 11.50 -1.40 16.28
CA GLU A 20 11.71 -2.82 15.94
C GLU A 20 10.64 -3.35 14.97
N TRP A 21 9.38 -2.94 15.13
CA TRP A 21 8.33 -3.32 14.19
C TRP A 21 8.55 -2.68 12.82
N GLN A 22 8.99 -1.42 12.76
CA GLN A 22 9.30 -0.75 11.51
C GLN A 22 10.44 -1.44 10.75
N GLU A 23 11.50 -1.86 11.43
CA GLU A 23 12.62 -2.58 10.82
C GLU A 23 12.15 -3.89 10.18
N ARG A 24 11.47 -4.74 10.96
CA ARG A 24 10.92 -6.01 10.46
C ARG A 24 9.94 -5.81 9.30
N TYR A 25 9.15 -4.74 9.36
CA TYR A 25 8.20 -4.40 8.31
C TYR A 25 8.92 -3.98 7.03
N ALA A 26 9.97 -3.16 7.13
CA ALA A 26 10.75 -2.73 5.97
C ALA A 26 11.49 -3.89 5.31
N GLU A 27 12.16 -4.72 6.11
CA GLU A 27 13.04 -5.82 5.64
C GLU A 27 12.29 -7.09 5.22
N GLY A 28 11.07 -7.30 5.72
CA GLY A 28 10.29 -8.48 5.38
C GLY A 28 9.93 -8.53 3.89
N SER A 29 9.83 -9.71 3.28
CA SER A 29 9.52 -9.85 1.83
C SER A 29 8.01 -9.87 1.50
N THR A 30 7.16 -9.61 2.49
CA THR A 30 5.70 -9.69 2.34
C THR A 30 5.05 -8.32 2.48
N GLY A 31 3.88 -8.16 1.87
CA GLY A 31 3.10 -6.93 1.98
C GLY A 31 3.66 -5.77 1.19
N GLU A 32 4.41 -6.01 0.11
CA GLU A 32 4.99 -4.96 -0.75
C GLU A 32 3.94 -3.92 -1.19
N ILE A 33 2.76 -4.36 -1.64
CA ILE A 33 1.66 -3.43 -1.98
C ILE A 33 1.23 -2.62 -0.75
N THR A 34 1.10 -3.24 0.42
CA THR A 34 0.75 -2.52 1.66
C THR A 34 1.80 -1.47 2.00
N LYS A 35 3.09 -1.75 1.78
CA LYS A 35 4.20 -0.82 2.04
C LYS A 35 4.15 0.40 1.12
N CYS A 36 3.67 0.26 -0.11
CA CYS A 36 3.48 1.41 -1.01
C CYS A 36 2.48 2.43 -0.41
N PHE A 37 1.40 1.96 0.22
CA PHE A 37 0.41 2.83 0.87
C PHE A 37 0.84 3.29 2.27
N PHE A 38 1.53 2.42 3.02
CA PHE A 38 1.82 2.60 4.43
C PHE A 38 3.29 2.29 4.76
N PRO A 39 4.26 3.08 4.24
CA PRO A 39 5.68 2.79 4.42
C PRO A 39 6.11 2.90 5.90
N ARG A 40 5.38 3.70 6.69
CA ARG A 40 5.62 3.87 8.12
C ARG A 40 4.54 3.19 8.95
N VAL A 41 4.95 2.20 9.74
CA VAL A 41 4.11 1.40 10.64
C VAL A 41 3.31 2.27 11.61
N GLU A 42 3.94 3.30 12.19
CA GLU A 42 3.25 4.18 13.13
C GLU A 42 2.10 4.94 12.45
N GLN A 43 2.32 5.42 11.23
CA GLN A 43 1.29 6.11 10.45
C GLN A 43 0.19 5.14 10.03
N ALA A 44 0.56 3.95 9.56
CA ALA A 44 -0.36 2.87 9.24
C ALA A 44 -1.30 2.58 10.42
N TYR A 45 -0.73 2.36 11.61
CA TYR A 45 -1.49 2.08 12.82
C TYR A 45 -2.46 3.21 13.19
N ARG A 46 -2.03 4.47 13.08
CA ARG A 46 -2.85 5.64 13.40
C ARG A 46 -4.05 5.78 12.46
N VAL A 47 -3.85 5.51 11.16
CA VAL A 47 -4.91 5.56 10.13
C VAL A 47 -5.83 4.37 10.29
N LEU A 48 -5.30 3.15 10.19
CA LEU A 48 -6.08 1.91 10.16
C LEU A 48 -6.91 1.69 11.43
N ARG A 49 -6.45 2.15 12.61
CA ARG A 49 -7.23 2.05 13.86
C ARG A 49 -8.51 2.89 13.85
N LYS A 50 -8.57 3.94 13.03
CA LYS A 50 -9.71 4.87 12.93
C LYS A 50 -10.55 4.66 11.67
N THR A 51 -10.04 3.87 10.74
CA THR A 51 -10.69 3.60 9.46
C THR A 51 -11.56 2.36 9.59
N GLU A 52 -12.83 2.49 9.21
CA GLU A 52 -13.68 1.32 8.99
C GLU A 52 -13.26 0.65 7.68
N MET A 53 -12.71 -0.56 7.76
CA MET A 53 -12.11 -1.22 6.61
C MET A 53 -13.18 -1.83 5.71
N THR A 54 -13.28 -1.35 4.47
CA THR A 54 -14.11 -1.98 3.44
C THR A 54 -13.35 -3.09 2.72
N SER A 55 -14.09 -4.01 2.07
CA SER A 55 -13.48 -5.09 1.28
C SER A 55 -12.66 -4.56 0.11
N LEU A 56 -13.08 -3.46 -0.51
CA LEU A 56 -12.35 -2.82 -1.61
C LEU A 56 -11.04 -2.21 -1.12
N MET A 57 -11.08 -1.49 0.02
CA MET A 57 -9.87 -0.92 0.61
C MET A 57 -8.85 -2.00 0.96
N ALA A 58 -9.29 -3.10 1.58
CA ALA A 58 -8.40 -4.21 1.90
C ALA A 58 -7.80 -4.86 0.63
N GLN A 59 -8.61 -5.08 -0.40
CA GLN A 59 -8.14 -5.64 -1.68
C GLN A 59 -7.13 -4.73 -2.37
N THR A 60 -7.39 -3.43 -2.42
CA THR A 60 -6.48 -2.43 -2.99
C THR A 60 -5.20 -2.35 -2.18
N SER A 61 -5.28 -2.24 -0.85
CA SER A 61 -4.08 -2.07 -0.02
C SER A 61 -3.20 -3.31 0.08
N THR A 62 -3.72 -4.50 -0.22
CA THR A 62 -2.96 -5.77 -0.17
C THR A 62 -2.62 -6.34 -1.54
N GLY A 63 -3.26 -5.85 -2.60
CA GLY A 63 -3.17 -6.44 -3.94
C GLY A 63 -3.90 -7.79 -4.06
N HIS A 64 -4.71 -8.17 -3.07
CA HIS A 64 -5.44 -9.44 -3.06
C HIS A 64 -6.84 -9.36 -3.67
N GLY A 65 -7.05 -8.42 -4.60
CA GLY A 65 -8.33 -8.21 -5.28
C GLY A 65 -8.42 -8.86 -6.65
N GLY A 66 -9.41 -8.44 -7.44
CA GLY A 66 -9.65 -8.88 -8.82
C GLY A 66 -8.60 -8.44 -9.85
N PHE A 67 -7.34 -8.28 -9.45
CA PHE A 67 -6.22 -7.93 -10.32
C PHE A 67 -5.73 -9.17 -11.06
N ALA A 68 -5.45 -9.06 -12.37
CA ALA A 68 -5.03 -10.21 -13.18
C ALA A 68 -3.81 -10.93 -12.60
N GLN A 69 -2.82 -10.19 -12.07
CA GLN A 69 -1.66 -10.78 -11.41
C GLN A 69 -2.07 -11.71 -10.26
N TYR A 70 -2.95 -11.24 -9.39
CA TYR A 70 -3.39 -11.98 -8.21
C TYR A 70 -4.22 -13.20 -8.63
N LEU A 71 -5.19 -13.01 -9.51
CA LEU A 71 -6.05 -14.10 -10.01
C LEU A 71 -5.24 -15.19 -10.74
N HIS A 72 -4.23 -14.80 -11.53
CA HIS A 72 -3.35 -15.73 -12.23
C HIS A 72 -2.52 -16.57 -11.24
N ARG A 73 -2.01 -15.99 -10.15
CA ARG A 73 -1.30 -16.73 -9.09
C ARG A 73 -2.16 -17.85 -8.48
N PHE A 74 -3.48 -17.65 -8.40
CA PHE A 74 -4.44 -18.64 -7.92
C PHE A 74 -5.06 -19.50 -9.05
N LYS A 75 -4.55 -19.40 -10.28
CA LYS A 75 -5.03 -20.16 -11.46
C LYS A 75 -6.51 -19.89 -11.79
N LEU A 76 -7.00 -18.71 -11.44
CA LEU A 76 -8.37 -18.25 -11.76
C LEU A 76 -8.42 -17.44 -13.06
N LYS A 77 -7.25 -17.10 -13.63
CA LYS A 77 -7.10 -16.41 -14.91
C LYS A 77 -5.88 -16.97 -15.64
N ASP A 78 -5.95 -17.04 -16.97
CA ASP A 78 -4.89 -17.63 -17.81
C ASP A 78 -3.64 -16.75 -17.95
N SER A 79 -3.76 -15.46 -17.65
CA SER A 79 -2.68 -14.48 -17.84
C SER A 79 -2.66 -13.42 -16.74
N PRO A 80 -1.47 -13.00 -16.26
CA PRO A 80 -1.32 -11.91 -15.29
C PRO A 80 -1.38 -10.52 -15.95
N TYR A 81 -1.43 -10.44 -17.28
CA TYR A 81 -1.31 -9.18 -18.02
C TYR A 81 -2.63 -8.41 -18.09
N CYS A 82 -2.50 -7.10 -18.22
CA CYS A 82 -3.60 -6.18 -18.39
C CYS A 82 -4.16 -6.24 -19.81
N VAL A 83 -5.45 -5.97 -19.95
CA VAL A 83 -6.10 -5.91 -21.28
C VAL A 83 -5.63 -4.68 -22.08
N CYS A 84 -5.18 -3.62 -21.39
CA CYS A 84 -4.70 -2.42 -22.08
C CYS A 84 -3.35 -2.61 -22.79
N ASP A 85 -2.52 -3.53 -22.30
CA ASP A 85 -1.19 -3.80 -22.84
C ASP A 85 -0.76 -5.23 -22.40
N PRO A 86 -0.55 -6.16 -23.35
CA PRO A 86 -0.18 -7.54 -23.05
C PRO A 86 1.24 -7.68 -22.45
N ALA A 87 2.05 -6.61 -22.40
CA ALA A 87 3.35 -6.60 -21.74
C ALA A 87 3.29 -6.09 -20.28
N LYS A 88 2.17 -5.48 -19.86
CA LYS A 88 2.02 -4.89 -18.52
C LYS A 88 1.26 -5.83 -17.60
N ILE A 89 1.88 -6.17 -16.46
CA ILE A 89 1.20 -6.92 -15.40
C ILE A 89 0.09 -6.03 -14.81
N GLN A 90 -1.11 -6.59 -14.63
CA GLN A 90 -2.19 -5.86 -13.99
C GLN A 90 -2.12 -6.11 -12.48
N ASP A 91 -1.40 -5.24 -11.79
CA ASP A 91 -1.40 -5.11 -10.34
C ASP A 91 -2.12 -3.82 -9.91
N VAL A 92 -2.08 -3.53 -8.60
CA VAL A 92 -2.74 -2.34 -8.03
C VAL A 92 -2.10 -1.06 -8.57
N LEU A 93 -0.77 -1.01 -8.61
CA LEU A 93 -0.03 0.21 -8.97
C LEU A 93 -0.25 0.53 -10.45
N HIS A 94 -0.21 -0.47 -11.33
CA HIS A 94 -0.55 -0.29 -12.73
C HIS A 94 -1.98 0.26 -12.88
N VAL A 95 -2.97 -0.34 -12.21
CA VAL A 95 -4.36 0.12 -12.30
C VAL A 95 -4.53 1.56 -11.81
N LEU A 96 -3.89 1.93 -10.70
CA LEU A 96 -4.03 3.25 -10.09
C LEU A 96 -3.19 4.34 -10.78
N GLU A 97 -1.98 4.02 -11.26
CA GLU A 97 -0.96 5.01 -11.64
C GLU A 97 -0.58 4.98 -13.12
N GLU A 98 -0.88 3.91 -13.87
CA GLU A 98 -0.38 3.77 -15.25
C GLU A 98 -1.48 3.45 -16.27
N CYS A 99 -2.50 2.70 -15.87
CA CYS A 99 -3.42 2.05 -16.79
C CYS A 99 -4.26 3.08 -17.56
N PRO A 100 -4.15 3.14 -18.90
CA PRO A 100 -4.86 4.13 -19.71
C PRO A 100 -6.39 3.94 -19.67
N MET A 101 -6.86 2.74 -19.33
CA MET A 101 -8.30 2.47 -19.19
C MET A 101 -8.95 3.27 -18.06
N PHE A 102 -8.17 3.71 -17.06
CA PHE A 102 -8.65 4.46 -15.91
C PHE A 102 -8.09 5.89 -15.86
N LEU A 103 -7.56 6.39 -16.98
CA LEU A 103 -6.92 7.71 -17.02
C LEU A 103 -7.89 8.83 -16.63
N ARG A 104 -9.12 8.79 -17.15
CA ARG A 104 -10.13 9.82 -16.87
C ARG A 104 -10.51 9.85 -15.39
N GLU A 105 -10.77 8.68 -14.81
CA GLU A 105 -11.14 8.55 -13.40
C GLU A 105 -10.00 9.00 -12.49
N ARG A 106 -8.76 8.69 -12.87
CA ARG A 106 -7.57 9.14 -12.15
C ARG A 106 -7.41 10.65 -12.21
N GLU A 107 -7.46 11.26 -13.39
CA GLU A 107 -7.36 12.72 -13.54
C GLU A 107 -8.46 13.46 -12.76
N ALA A 108 -9.67 12.92 -12.74
CA ALA A 108 -10.77 13.46 -11.93
C ALA A 108 -10.46 13.38 -10.43
N LEU A 109 -9.99 12.22 -9.96
CA LEU A 109 -9.59 12.02 -8.58
C LEU A 109 -8.42 12.95 -8.19
N GLU A 110 -7.39 13.03 -9.02
CA GLU A 110 -6.22 13.89 -8.80
C GLU A 110 -6.61 15.36 -8.66
N THR A 111 -7.57 15.81 -9.49
CA THR A 111 -8.14 17.15 -9.41
C THR A 111 -8.90 17.37 -8.11
N GLU A 112 -9.71 16.38 -7.69
CA GLU A 112 -10.49 16.43 -6.46
C GLU A 112 -9.60 16.49 -5.21
N ILE A 113 -8.58 15.64 -5.14
CA ILE A 113 -7.70 15.54 -3.97
C ILE A 113 -6.52 16.53 -4.02
N GLY A 114 -6.30 17.18 -5.17
CA GLY A 114 -5.19 18.11 -5.38
C GLY A 114 -3.81 17.45 -5.38
N VAL A 115 -3.71 16.17 -5.75
CA VAL A 115 -2.48 15.37 -5.76
C VAL A 115 -2.41 14.57 -7.05
N ILE A 116 -1.26 14.60 -7.73
CA ILE A 116 -1.02 13.79 -8.93
C ILE A 116 -0.57 12.37 -8.52
N VAL A 117 -1.25 11.36 -9.05
CA VAL A 117 -1.04 9.94 -8.81
C VAL A 117 -0.31 9.36 -10.02
N GLY A 118 1.02 9.28 -9.92
CA GLY A 118 1.87 8.65 -10.93
C GLY A 118 2.63 9.64 -11.83
N ARG A 119 3.82 10.05 -11.35
CA ARG A 119 5.00 10.44 -12.16
C ARG A 119 6.27 10.27 -11.31
N VAL A 120 6.72 9.03 -11.10
CA VAL A 120 8.14 8.75 -10.80
C VAL A 120 8.66 7.78 -11.86
N GLY A 121 8.92 8.32 -13.04
CA GLY A 121 9.94 7.76 -13.91
C GLY A 121 11.29 8.01 -13.24
N GLY A 122 11.73 7.08 -12.39
CA GLY A 122 12.96 7.19 -11.63
C GLY A 122 13.33 5.87 -11.00
N ASN A 123 13.98 5.01 -11.79
CA ASN A 123 14.85 3.91 -11.38
C ASN A 123 14.50 3.18 -10.07
N PHE A 124 13.61 2.19 -10.15
CA PHE A 124 13.83 0.93 -9.43
C PHE A 124 14.74 0.06 -10.31
N GLN A 125 16.04 0.37 -10.30
CA GLN A 125 17.08 -0.57 -10.72
C GLN A 125 17.91 -0.92 -9.49
N GLN A 126 17.77 -2.19 -9.09
CA GLN A 126 18.69 -3.04 -8.32
C GLN A 126 19.07 -2.60 -6.92
#